data_AF-A0A3M5B7J6-F1
#
_entry.id   AF-A0A3M5B7J6-F1
#
_cell.length_a   1.000
_cell.length_b   1.000
_cell.length_c   1.000
_cell.angle_alpha   90.00
_cell.angle_beta   90.00
_cell.angle_gamma   90.00
#
_symmetry.space_group_name_H-M   'P 1'
#
loop_
_entity.id
_entity.type
_entity.pdbx_description
1 polymer ?
#
loop_
_entity_poly.entity_id
_entity_poly.type
_entity_poly.pdbx_seq_one_letter_code
_entity_poly.pdbx_strand_id
1 'polypeptide(L)'
;MGRLIRETDWSTSALGPKQAWPAALLSSMNLMLSCPDSMYLLWGADFVLFFNDAYSQVLPVAAEQAQGQPIASVWGDAWEAVRPLAEQALCGHSRRSDDIQRTIVRNGSPSRPGGRFPIRRSTAIAA
;
A
#
# COMPACT_ATOMS: atom_id res chain seq x y z
N MET A 1 -2.89 -6.01 14.27
CA MET A 1 -2.33 -5.34 13.09
C MET A 1 -2.55 -3.84 13.14
N GLY A 2 -1.71 -3.07 12.45
CA GLY A 2 -1.89 -1.61 12.29
C GLY A 2 -1.15 -0.74 13.31
N ARG A 3 -0.05 -1.25 13.88
CA ARG A 3 0.81 -0.50 14.82
C ARG A 3 1.34 0.79 14.19
N LEU A 4 1.88 0.70 12.97
CA LEU A 4 2.43 1.85 12.24
C LEU A 4 1.39 2.96 12.05
N ILE A 5 0.18 2.63 11.60
CA ILE A 5 -0.91 3.59 11.45
C ILE A 5 -1.24 4.32 12.77
N ARG A 6 -1.09 3.65 13.91
CA ARG A 6 -1.35 4.25 15.23
C ARG A 6 -0.22 5.17 15.68
N GLU A 7 1.03 4.77 15.42
CA GLU A 7 2.24 5.47 15.84
C GLU A 7 2.62 6.64 14.92
N THR A 8 2.19 6.64 13.66
CA THR A 8 2.37 7.76 12.74
C THR A 8 1.60 8.99 13.24
N ASP A 9 2.28 10.13 13.28
CA ASP A 9 1.64 11.43 13.43
C ASP A 9 1.05 11.87 12.08
N TRP A 10 -0.27 11.89 12.00
CA TRP A 10 -1.01 12.24 10.79
C TRP A 10 -1.37 13.73 10.71
N SER A 11 -1.13 14.50 11.77
CA SER A 11 -1.52 15.92 11.83
C SER A 11 -0.82 16.76 10.75
N THR A 12 0.36 16.33 10.31
CA THR A 12 1.18 16.97 9.27
C THR A 12 1.01 16.31 7.89
N SER A 13 0.20 15.25 7.80
CA SER A 13 -0.04 14.52 6.55
C SER A 13 -1.15 15.17 5.72
N ALA A 14 -1.20 14.85 4.42
CA ALA A 14 -2.27 15.28 3.53
C ALA A 14 -3.69 14.81 3.97
N LEU A 15 -3.77 13.74 4.77
CA LEU A 15 -5.04 13.25 5.32
C LEU A 15 -5.47 13.95 6.60
N GLY A 16 -4.57 14.74 7.19
CA GLY A 16 -4.80 15.40 8.46
C GLY A 16 -4.99 14.42 9.62
N PRO A 17 -5.39 14.94 10.79
CA PRO A 17 -5.50 14.16 12.02
C PRO A 17 -6.55 13.05 11.88
N LYS A 18 -6.30 11.90 12.52
CA LYS A 18 -7.16 10.70 12.46
C LYS A 18 -8.63 10.97 12.78
N GLN A 19 -8.93 11.98 13.60
CA GLN A 19 -10.29 12.39 13.97
C GLN A 19 -11.08 12.97 12.79
N ALA A 20 -10.40 13.47 11.76
CA ALA A 20 -11.00 14.04 10.55
C ALA A 20 -11.16 13.00 9.42
N TRP A 21 -10.74 11.75 9.64
CA TRP A 21 -10.77 10.74 8.59
C TRP A 21 -12.20 10.35 8.23
N PRO A 22 -12.53 10.23 6.92
CA PRO A 22 -13.85 9.78 6.49
C PRO A 22 -14.16 8.37 7.01
N ALA A 23 -15.44 8.12 7.33
CA ALA A 23 -15.89 6.79 7.78
C ALA A 23 -15.55 5.69 6.76
N ALA A 24 -15.61 5.98 5.47
CA ALA A 24 -15.25 5.05 4.39
C ALA A 24 -13.78 4.61 4.43
N LEU A 25 -12.86 5.52 4.80
CA LEU A 25 -11.44 5.18 4.99
C LEU A 25 -11.28 4.22 6.16
N LEU A 26 -11.91 4.54 7.30
CA LEU A 26 -11.85 3.71 8.51
C LEU A 26 -12.40 2.30 8.26
N SER A 27 -13.53 2.18 7.55
CA SER A 27 -14.10 0.89 7.18
C SER A 27 -13.16 0.07 6.27
N SER A 28 -12.58 0.71 5.25
CA SER A 28 -11.65 0.06 4.32
C SER A 28 -10.36 -0.39 5.02
N MET A 29 -9.84 0.44 5.91
CA MET A 29 -8.69 0.10 6.75
C MET A 29 -8.97 -1.07 7.68
N ASN A 30 -10.14 -1.09 8.33
CA ASN A 30 -10.51 -2.21 9.21
C ASN A 30 -10.54 -3.53 8.42
N LEU A 31 -11.12 -3.52 7.21
CA LEU A 31 -11.13 -4.71 6.35
C LEU A 31 -9.71 -5.14 5.97
N MET A 32 -8.85 -4.20 5.57
CA MET A 32 -7.45 -4.47 5.26
C MET A 32 -6.68 -5.05 6.46
N LEU A 33 -6.86 -4.46 7.64
CA LEU A 33 -6.17 -4.87 8.87
C LEU A 33 -6.68 -6.18 9.46
N SER A 34 -7.92 -6.57 9.17
CA SER A 34 -8.49 -7.86 9.57
C SER A 34 -8.13 -9.00 8.62
N CYS A 35 -7.62 -8.71 7.42
CA CYS A 35 -7.18 -9.72 6.47
C CYS A 35 -5.85 -10.35 6.93
N PRO A 36 -5.74 -11.69 7.02
CA PRO A 36 -4.49 -12.38 7.36
C PRO A 36 -3.48 -12.39 6.20
N ASP A 37 -3.97 -12.26 4.96
CA ASP A 37 -3.14 -12.25 3.75
C ASP A 37 -2.57 -10.86 3.46
N SER A 38 -1.50 -10.82 2.66
CA SER A 38 -0.84 -9.60 2.21
C SER A 38 -1.84 -8.65 1.51
N MET A 39 -2.09 -7.49 2.12
CA MET A 39 -3.09 -6.54 1.64
C MET A 39 -2.66 -5.08 1.80
N TYR A 40 -3.00 -4.27 0.81
CA TYR A 40 -2.79 -2.82 0.84
C TYR A 40 -4.02 -2.06 0.34
N LEU A 41 -4.13 -0.81 0.78
CA LEU A 41 -5.16 0.16 0.43
C LEU A 41 -4.48 1.41 -0.14
N LEU A 42 -4.97 1.89 -1.28
CA LEU A 42 -4.62 3.20 -1.83
C LEU A 42 -5.80 4.14 -1.61
N TRP A 43 -5.52 5.31 -1.04
CA TRP A 43 -6.57 6.27 -0.68
C TRP A 43 -6.38 7.62 -1.36
N GLY A 44 -7.46 8.11 -1.98
CA GLY A 44 -7.56 9.46 -2.53
C GLY A 44 -6.72 9.70 -3.79
N ALA A 45 -6.71 10.95 -4.27
CA ALA A 45 -6.08 11.34 -5.53
C ALA A 45 -4.56 11.13 -5.55
N ASP A 46 -3.91 11.22 -4.40
CA ASP A 46 -2.47 11.02 -4.26
C ASP A 46 -2.07 9.54 -4.07
N PHE A 47 -3.05 8.63 -4.08
CA PHE A 47 -2.85 7.19 -3.85
C PHE A 47 -2.01 6.90 -2.60
N VAL A 48 -2.45 7.48 -1.47
CA VAL A 48 -1.77 7.30 -0.18
C VAL A 48 -1.79 5.82 0.20
N LEU A 49 -0.60 5.25 0.46
CA LEU A 49 -0.43 3.84 0.71
C LEU A 49 -0.66 3.49 2.20
N PHE A 50 -1.59 2.57 2.41
CA PHE A 50 -1.84 1.87 3.65
C PHE A 50 -1.67 0.38 3.45
N PHE A 51 -1.19 -0.33 4.46
CA PHE A 51 -0.97 -1.76 4.35
C PHE A 51 -1.09 -2.46 5.69
N ASN A 52 -1.32 -3.78 5.65
CA ASN A 52 -1.30 -4.61 6.84
C ASN A 52 0.10 -5.17 7.13
N ASP A 53 0.26 -5.73 8.33
CA ASP A 53 1.55 -6.25 8.79
C ASP A 53 2.11 -7.34 7.85
N ALA A 54 1.24 -8.14 7.20
CA ALA A 54 1.64 -9.16 6.22
C ALA A 54 2.26 -8.54 4.96
N TYR A 55 1.73 -7.41 4.50
CA TYR A 55 2.24 -6.69 3.34
C TYR A 55 3.57 -5.96 3.64
N SER A 56 3.82 -5.59 4.90
CA SER A 56 5.07 -4.91 5.29
C SER A 56 6.34 -5.69 4.91
N GLN A 57 6.25 -7.02 4.85
CA GLN A 57 7.36 -7.92 4.54
C GLN A 57 7.77 -7.88 3.06
N VAL A 58 6.89 -7.41 2.17
CA VAL A 58 7.12 -7.33 0.72
C VAL A 58 7.44 -5.91 0.23
N LEU A 59 7.47 -4.92 1.13
CA LEU A 59 7.80 -3.55 0.76
C LEU A 59 9.26 -3.44 0.25
N PRO A 60 9.49 -2.60 -0.79
CA PRO A 60 10.84 -2.32 -1.27
C PRO A 60 11.68 -1.48 -0.29
N VAL A 61 11.02 -0.75 0.62
CA VAL A 61 11.61 0.16 1.61
C VAL A 61 11.14 -0.19 3.03
N ALA A 62 11.68 0.50 4.04
CA ALA A 62 11.23 0.30 5.43
C ALA A 62 9.75 0.68 5.59
N ALA A 63 9.02 -0.05 6.44
CA ALA A 63 7.58 0.13 6.58
C ALA A 63 7.22 1.53 7.13
N GLU A 64 8.07 2.06 8.01
CA GLU A 64 7.99 3.42 8.55
C GLU A 64 8.15 4.50 7.47
N GLN A 65 8.90 4.19 6.40
CA GLN A 65 9.10 5.09 5.26
C GLN A 65 8.00 4.96 4.21
N ALA A 66 7.27 3.85 4.16
CA ALA A 66 6.20 3.63 3.19
C ALA A 66 4.81 4.05 3.71
N GLN A 67 4.58 3.95 5.03
CA GLN A 67 3.28 4.18 5.63
C GLN A 67 2.81 5.62 5.39
N GLY A 68 1.65 5.78 4.76
CA GLY A 68 1.06 7.10 4.52
C GLY A 68 1.76 7.93 3.44
N GLN A 69 2.69 7.34 2.69
CA GLN A 69 3.31 7.97 1.53
C GLN A 69 2.53 7.68 0.24
N PRO A 70 2.61 8.55 -0.78
CA PRO A 70 2.14 8.23 -2.12
C PRO A 70 2.77 6.94 -2.62
N ILE A 71 1.99 5.98 -3.14
CA ILE A 71 2.56 4.71 -3.63
C ILE A 71 3.63 4.91 -4.70
N ALA A 72 3.55 5.98 -5.50
CA ALA A 72 4.56 6.34 -6.49
C ALA A 72 5.96 6.54 -5.87
N SER A 73 6.07 7.14 -4.68
CA SER A 73 7.36 7.33 -4.01
C SER A 73 7.91 6.05 -3.40
N VAL A 74 7.02 5.09 -3.08
CA VAL A 74 7.39 3.79 -2.49
C VAL A 74 7.80 2.80 -3.58
N TRP A 75 7.09 2.78 -4.71
CA TRP A 75 7.28 1.78 -5.77
C TRP A 75 8.16 2.25 -6.93
N GLY A 76 8.39 3.57 -7.04
CA GLY A 76 9.15 4.15 -8.15
C GLY A 76 8.59 3.72 -9.51
N ASP A 77 9.47 3.32 -10.43
CA ASP A 77 9.12 2.93 -11.79
C ASP A 77 8.09 1.79 -11.88
N ALA A 78 8.02 0.92 -10.86
CA ALA A 78 7.04 -0.17 -10.84
C ALA A 78 5.59 0.34 -10.71
N TRP A 79 5.40 1.57 -10.21
CA TRP A 79 4.09 2.20 -10.12
C TRP A 79 3.49 2.48 -11.50
N GLU A 80 4.28 2.94 -12.47
CA GLU A 80 3.79 3.36 -13.79
C GLU A 80 3.09 2.21 -14.54
N ALA A 81 3.53 0.97 -14.33
CA ALA A 81 2.90 -0.20 -14.93
C ALA A 81 1.49 -0.50 -14.38
N VAL A 82 1.15 -0.01 -13.19
CA VAL A 82 -0.08 -0.37 -12.46
C VAL A 82 -0.95 0.83 -12.15
N ARG A 83 -0.41 2.05 -12.29
CA ARG A 83 -1.09 3.32 -12.12
C ARG A 83 -2.39 3.42 -12.92
N PRO A 84 -2.48 3.06 -14.22
CA PRO A 84 -3.73 3.16 -14.97
C PRO A 84 -4.85 2.31 -14.37
N LEU A 85 -4.50 1.15 -13.77
CA LEU A 85 -5.48 0.29 -13.11
C LEU A 85 -5.99 0.91 -11.81
N ALA A 86 -5.11 1.57 -11.06
CA ALA A 86 -5.47 2.27 -9.84
C ALA A 86 -6.35 3.50 -10.13
N GLU A 87 -6.02 4.26 -11.17
CA GLU A 87 -6.82 5.40 -11.64
C GLU A 87 -8.23 4.97 -12.07
N GLN A 88 -8.35 3.87 -12.81
CA GLN A 88 -9.66 3.30 -13.17
C GLN A 88 -10.49 2.93 -11.93
N ALA A 89 -9.85 2.34 -10.93
CA ALA A 89 -10.52 1.95 -9.69
C ALA A 89 -11.01 3.17 -8.89
N LEU A 90 -10.24 4.28 -8.84
CA LEU A 90 -10.71 5.55 -8.27
C LEU A 90 -11.93 6.12 -9.00
N CYS A 91 -12.03 5.91 -10.32
CA CYS A 91 -13.20 6.30 -11.09
C CYS A 91 -14.42 5.36 -10.89
N GLY A 92 -14.40 4.47 -9.88
CA GLY A 92 -15.50 3.56 -9.56
C GLY A 92 -15.49 2.24 -10.33
N HIS A 93 -14.47 1.97 -11.14
CA HIS A 93 -14.35 0.71 -11.88
C HIS A 93 -13.58 -0.31 -11.05
N SER A 94 -14.29 -1.01 -10.15
CA SER A 94 -13.69 -2.09 -9.36
C SER A 94 -13.11 -3.17 -10.27
N ARG A 95 -11.84 -3.53 -10.03
CA ARG A 95 -11.11 -4.56 -10.75
C ARG A 95 -10.53 -5.55 -9.75
N ARG A 96 -10.93 -6.80 -9.86
CA ARG A 96 -10.26 -7.92 -9.18
C ARG A 96 -9.17 -8.44 -10.11
N SER A 97 -7.94 -8.52 -9.61
CA SER A 97 -6.83 -9.12 -10.35
C SER A 97 -6.26 -10.26 -9.52
N ASP A 98 -6.48 -11.48 -9.96
CA ASP A 98 -6.14 -12.68 -9.18
C ASP A 98 -4.67 -13.09 -9.31
N ASP A 99 -3.89 -12.50 -10.24
CA ASP A 99 -2.54 -12.99 -10.55
C ASP A 99 -1.59 -11.91 -11.08
N ILE A 100 -1.33 -10.85 -10.29
CA ILE A 100 -0.27 -9.89 -10.65
C ILE A 100 1.05 -10.39 -10.09
N GLN A 101 1.81 -11.13 -10.91
CA GLN A 101 3.20 -11.48 -10.61
C GLN A 101 4.06 -10.21 -10.66
N ARG A 102 4.28 -9.57 -9.51
CA ARG A 102 5.15 -8.40 -9.39
C ARG A 102 6.56 -8.82 -8.98
N THR A 103 7.55 -8.26 -9.65
CA THR A 103 8.95 -8.34 -9.23
C THR A 103 9.29 -7.06 -8.47
N ILE A 104 9.44 -7.15 -7.15
CA ILE A 104 9.94 -6.04 -6.33
C ILE A 104 11.45 -6.24 -6.16
N VAL A 105 12.24 -5.22 -6.49
CA VAL A 105 13.69 -5.20 -6.23
C VAL A 105 13.90 -4.47 -4.90
N ARG A 106 14.37 -5.20 -3.88
CA ARG A 106 14.65 -4.65 -2.54
C ARG A 106 16.06 -4.06 -2.54
N ASN A 107 16.19 -2.75 -2.35
CA ASN A 107 17.50 -2.11 -2.18
C ASN A 107 17.82 -1.92 -0.69
N GLY A 108 18.71 -2.75 -0.15
CA GLY A 108 19.30 -2.54 1.18
C GLY A 108 19.95 -3.76 1.82
N SER A 109 21.29 -3.72 1.94
CA SER A 109 22.27 -4.66 2.54
C SER A 109 22.97 -5.65 1.59
N PRO A 110 24.31 -5.77 1.66
CA PRO A 110 25.12 -6.60 0.76
C PRO A 110 25.10 -8.07 1.22
N SER A 111 23.98 -8.76 1.03
CA SER A 111 23.97 -10.21 1.01
C SER A 111 22.98 -10.70 -0.04
N ARG A 112 23.56 -11.04 -1.20
CA ARG A 112 22.96 -11.46 -2.48
C ARG A 112 22.46 -10.33 -3.41
N PRO A 113 22.98 -10.26 -4.65
CA PRO A 113 22.39 -9.43 -5.69
C PRO A 113 21.04 -10.02 -6.14
N GLY A 114 20.02 -9.17 -6.28
CA GLY A 114 18.87 -9.42 -7.17
C GLY A 114 17.91 -10.54 -6.76
N GLY A 115 17.51 -10.62 -5.49
CA GLY A 115 16.41 -11.50 -5.08
C GLY A 115 15.08 -11.06 -5.67
N ARG A 116 14.64 -11.69 -6.77
CA ARG A 116 13.27 -11.56 -7.29
C ARG A 116 12.33 -12.35 -6.38
N PHE A 117 11.49 -11.66 -5.61
CA PHE A 117 10.46 -12.31 -4.79
C PHE A 117 9.12 -12.28 -5.52
N PRO A 118 8.52 -13.44 -5.88
CA PRO A 118 7.20 -13.46 -6.47
C PRO A 118 6.16 -13.16 -5.38
N ILE A 119 5.39 -12.09 -5.56
CA ILE A 119 4.18 -11.86 -4.76
C ILE A 119 3.14 -12.87 -5.22
N ARG A 120 2.86 -13.89 -4.40
CA ARG A 120 1.95 -14.98 -4.78
C ARG A 120 0.46 -14.65 -4.67
N ARG A 121 0.09 -13.55 -4.00
CA ARG A 121 -1.27 -12.97 -3.90
C ARG A 121 -1.18 -11.67 -3.08
N SER A 122 -1.52 -10.53 -3.68
CA SER A 122 -1.81 -9.31 -2.92
C SER A 122 -3.10 -8.71 -3.44
N THR A 123 -4.05 -8.51 -2.54
CA THR A 123 -5.31 -7.84 -2.86
C THR A 123 -5.13 -6.34 -2.65
N ALA A 124 -5.51 -5.56 -3.65
CA ALA A 124 -5.49 -4.11 -3.59
C ALA A 124 -6.92 -3.57 -3.45
N ILE A 125 -7.13 -2.62 -2.55
CA ILE A 125 -8.32 -1.76 -2.56
C ILE A 125 -7.86 -0.37 -2.97
N ALA A 126 -8.55 0.25 -3.92
CA ALA A 126 -8.39 1.66 -4.24
C ALA A 126 -9.73 2.34 -3.97
N ALA A 127 -9.71 3.39 -3.16
CA ALA A 127 -10.88 4.14 -2.73
C ALA A 127 -10.58 5.63 -2.60
#